data_AF-A0A1R7Q9B9-F1
#
_entry.id   AF-A0A1R7Q9B9-F1
#
_cell.length_a   1.000
_cell.length_b   1.000
_cell.length_c   1.000
_cell.angle_alpha   90.00
_cell.angle_beta   90.00
_cell.angle_gamma   90.00
#
_symmetry.space_group_name_H-M   'P 1'
#
loop_
_entity.id
_entity.type
_entity.pdbx_description
1 polymer ?
#
loop_
_entity_poly.entity_id
_entity_poly.type
_entity_poly.pdbx_seq_one_letter_code
_entity_poly.pdbx_strand_id
1 'polypeptide(L)'
;MDKQKIIDIALWAIVAYAVALLIYWTLKIFNQNAESISALGSLLSASATFFAAYVAVKLFNDWRDPANYATTKEQVLEALGVLSQVRYQLSFMLDHLYTLKRTNEFLILNEDILNYSKNDIHQKFFDIVKNIRFLKNKLLFEEFGKINHHFIHSENFYLSCIKEYQKYYNYLVDLDELKDKEIFVAPYRSYRSYGLEINNNLALYSLKRTLESEVGYSYNDLNQEQEIRYTYNNTIEMLSTTIALIDSFELELLDKIRV
;
A
#
# COMPACT_ATOMS: atom_id res chain seq x y z
N MET A 1 -2.04 -12.31 -30.36
CA MET A 1 -2.10 -11.61 -31.66
C MET A 1 -3.34 -12.09 -32.38
N ASP A 2 -4.22 -11.18 -32.79
CA ASP A 2 -5.54 -11.52 -33.33
C ASP A 2 -5.43 -12.31 -34.65
N LYS A 3 -6.28 -13.33 -34.85
CA LYS A 3 -6.22 -14.17 -36.08
C LYS A 3 -6.34 -13.34 -37.35
N GLN A 4 -7.10 -12.25 -37.29
CA GLN A 4 -7.26 -11.29 -38.38
C GLN A 4 -5.93 -10.64 -38.80
N LYS A 5 -5.11 -10.23 -37.83
CA LYS A 5 -3.82 -9.57 -38.09
C LYS A 5 -2.82 -10.50 -38.77
N ILE A 6 -2.86 -11.80 -38.48
CA ILE A 6 -1.98 -12.80 -39.11
C ILE A 6 -2.36 -12.98 -40.59
N ILE A 7 -3.65 -13.04 -40.90
CA ILE A 7 -4.17 -13.17 -42.27
C ILE A 7 -3.82 -11.94 -43.10
N ASP A 8 -3.95 -10.75 -42.54
CA ASP A 8 -3.61 -9.49 -43.23
C ASP A 8 -2.11 -9.42 -43.57
N ILE A 9 -1.22 -9.80 -42.64
CA ILE A 9 0.23 -9.83 -42.88
C ILE A 9 0.57 -10.85 -43.98
N ALA A 10 -0.06 -12.03 -43.98
CA ALA A 10 0.15 -13.06 -44.99
C ALA A 10 -0.30 -12.61 -46.38
N LEU A 11 -1.44 -11.92 -46.49
CA LEU A 11 -1.92 -11.34 -47.74
C LEU A 11 -0.95 -10.29 -48.30
N TRP A 12 -0.46 -9.38 -47.45
CA TRP A 12 0.51 -8.36 -47.87
C TRP A 12 1.85 -8.97 -48.29
N ALA A 13 2.30 -10.06 -47.66
CA ALA A 13 3.50 -10.78 -48.08
C ALA A 13 3.32 -11.42 -49.48
N ILE A 14 2.15 -11.99 -49.77
CA ILE A 14 1.82 -12.55 -51.09
C ILE A 14 1.79 -11.45 -52.16
N VAL A 15 1.18 -10.30 -51.85
CA VAL A 15 1.14 -9.15 -52.76
C VAL A 15 2.55 -8.63 -53.03
N ALA A 16 3.39 -8.48 -52.00
CA ALA A 16 4.77 -8.04 -52.17
C ALA A 16 5.59 -9.00 -53.04
N TYR A 17 5.41 -10.31 -52.85
CA TYR A 17 6.06 -11.34 -53.66
C TYR A 17 5.61 -11.30 -55.13
N ALA A 18 4.30 -11.15 -55.38
CA ALA A 18 3.75 -11.04 -56.73
C ALA A 18 4.26 -9.78 -57.45
N VAL A 19 4.34 -8.65 -56.76
CA VAL A 19 4.90 -7.40 -57.30
C VAL A 19 6.39 -7.54 -57.61
N ALA A 20 7.16 -8.19 -56.72
CA ALA A 20 8.58 -8.44 -56.97
C ALA A 20 8.81 -9.34 -58.21
N LEU A 21 8.00 -10.38 -58.38
CA LEU A 21 8.02 -11.23 -59.57
C LEU A 21 7.65 -10.47 -60.85
N LEU A 22 6.63 -9.62 -60.80
CA LEU A 22 6.24 -8.78 -61.94
C LEU A 22 7.36 -7.82 -62.34
N ILE A 23 8.00 -7.17 -61.37
CA ILE A 23 9.12 -6.26 -61.65
C ILE A 23 10.30 -7.02 -62.25
N TYR A 24 10.64 -8.19 -61.71
CA TYR A 24 11.71 -9.04 -62.25
C TYR A 24 11.45 -9.44 -63.71
N TRP A 25 10.24 -9.93 -64.01
CA TRP A 25 9.87 -10.33 -65.37
C TRP A 25 9.84 -9.15 -66.33
N THR A 26 9.36 -7.99 -65.88
CA THR A 26 9.35 -6.76 -66.69
C THR A 26 10.78 -6.35 -67.05
N LEU A 27 11.69 -6.29 -66.07
CA LEU A 27 13.09 -5.96 -66.31
C LEU A 27 13.80 -6.97 -67.22
N LYS A 28 13.47 -8.26 -67.08
CA LYS A 28 13.99 -9.33 -67.94
C LYS A 28 13.50 -9.22 -69.39
N ILE A 29 12.23 -8.85 -69.61
CA ILE A 29 11.64 -8.69 -70.95
C ILE A 29 12.24 -7.47 -71.68
N PHE A 30 12.55 -6.39 -70.95
CA PHE A 30 13.17 -5.18 -71.52
C PHE A 30 14.71 -5.24 -71.62
N ASN A 31 15.31 -6.43 -71.49
CA ASN A 31 16.74 -6.70 -71.69
C ASN A 31 17.67 -5.80 -70.85
N GLN A 32 17.25 -5.47 -69.63
CA GLN A 32 18.05 -4.70 -68.67
C GLN A 32 19.18 -5.57 -68.10
N ASN A 33 20.39 -5.01 -68.00
CA ASN A 33 21.57 -5.72 -67.50
C ASN A 33 21.44 -6.10 -66.01
N ALA A 34 22.20 -7.11 -65.58
CA ALA A 34 22.21 -7.61 -64.20
C ALA A 34 22.44 -6.52 -63.15
N GLU A 35 23.15 -5.45 -63.51
CA GLU A 35 23.39 -4.27 -62.66
C GLU A 35 22.08 -3.52 -62.32
N SER A 36 21.17 -3.34 -63.28
CA SER A 36 19.87 -2.68 -63.04
C SER A 36 18.97 -3.48 -62.10
N ILE A 37 19.01 -4.81 -62.21
CA ILE A 37 18.25 -5.72 -61.32
C ILE A 37 18.86 -5.70 -59.90
N SER A 38 20.19 -5.69 -59.80
CA SER A 38 20.90 -5.59 -58.52
C SER A 38 20.65 -4.25 -57.82
N ALA A 39 20.64 -3.14 -58.57
CA ALA A 39 20.33 -1.82 -58.06
C ALA A 39 18.89 -1.73 -57.52
N LEU A 40 17.92 -2.31 -58.23
CA LEU A 40 16.53 -2.39 -57.78
C LEU A 40 16.38 -3.26 -56.52
N GLY A 41 17.04 -4.41 -56.46
CA GLY A 41 17.08 -5.27 -55.28
C GLY A 41 17.67 -4.54 -54.06
N SER A 42 18.72 -3.74 -54.29
CA SER A 42 19.35 -2.92 -53.25
C SER A 42 18.42 -1.81 -52.75
N LEU A 43 17.68 -1.15 -53.65
CA LEU A 43 16.73 -0.09 -53.30
C LEU A 43 15.50 -0.64 -52.55
N LEU A 44 15.00 -1.81 -52.95
CA LEU A 44 13.93 -2.52 -52.23
C LEU A 44 14.39 -3.00 -50.85
N SER A 45 15.61 -3.54 -50.73
CA SER A 45 16.19 -3.96 -49.46
C SER A 45 16.39 -2.78 -48.50
N ALA A 46 16.89 -1.65 -49.01
CA ALA A 46 17.00 -0.41 -48.24
C ALA A 46 15.62 0.08 -47.77
N SER A 47 14.63 0.09 -48.66
CA SER A 47 13.25 0.50 -48.33
C SER A 47 12.61 -0.42 -47.29
N ALA A 48 12.81 -1.73 -47.42
CA ALA A 48 12.34 -2.73 -46.45
C ALA A 48 13.01 -2.54 -45.09
N THR A 49 14.30 -2.21 -45.05
CA THR A 49 15.04 -1.94 -43.81
C THR A 49 14.54 -0.68 -43.10
N PHE A 50 14.30 0.41 -43.83
CA PHE A 50 13.71 1.62 -43.26
C PHE A 50 12.28 1.38 -42.75
N PHE A 51 11.49 0.62 -43.50
CA PHE A 51 10.14 0.25 -43.07
C PHE A 51 10.16 -0.64 -41.83
N ALA A 52 11.04 -1.64 -41.76
CA ALA A 52 11.21 -2.49 -40.59
C ALA A 52 11.66 -1.69 -39.36
N ALA A 53 12.59 -0.74 -39.53
CA ALA A 53 13.03 0.16 -38.46
C ALA A 53 11.87 1.06 -37.98
N TYR A 54 11.08 1.62 -38.89
CA TYR A 54 9.89 2.40 -38.56
C TYR A 54 8.85 1.58 -37.79
N VAL A 55 8.54 0.36 -38.25
CA VAL A 55 7.61 -0.55 -37.57
C VAL A 55 8.14 -0.97 -36.20
N ALA A 56 9.44 -1.23 -36.07
CA ALA A 56 10.06 -1.56 -34.79
C ALA A 56 9.95 -0.39 -33.79
N VAL A 57 10.22 0.84 -34.22
CA VAL A 57 10.04 2.04 -33.38
C VAL A 57 8.58 2.21 -32.97
N LYS A 58 7.64 2.02 -33.91
CA LYS A 58 6.21 2.12 -33.62
C LYS A 58 5.76 1.05 -32.62
N LEU A 59 6.12 -0.21 -32.83
CA LEU A 59 5.81 -1.32 -31.92
C LEU A 59 6.43 -1.12 -30.54
N PHE A 60 7.65 -0.60 -30.47
CA PHE A 60 8.32 -0.31 -29.20
C PHE A 60 7.58 0.79 -28.42
N ASN A 61 7.15 1.86 -29.09
CA ASN A 61 6.36 2.93 -28.47
C ASN A 61 4.98 2.42 -28.03
N ASP A 62 4.29 1.65 -28.88
CA ASP A 62 2.98 1.08 -28.58
C ASP A 62 3.03 0.07 -27.40
N TRP A 63 4.16 -0.62 -27.21
CA TRP A 63 4.34 -1.57 -26.10
C TRP A 63 4.73 -0.88 -24.78
N ARG A 64 5.40 0.27 -24.86
CA ARG A 64 5.90 1.01 -23.69
C ARG A 64 4.77 1.50 -22.78
N ASP A 65 3.68 1.99 -23.34
CA ASP A 65 2.61 2.61 -22.54
C ASP A 65 1.81 1.56 -21.74
N PRO A 66 1.36 0.42 -22.32
CA PRO A 66 0.76 -0.67 -21.55
C PRO A 66 1.70 -1.28 -20.50
N ALA A 67 2.99 -1.41 -20.82
CA ALA A 67 3.98 -1.92 -19.87
C ALA A 67 4.15 -0.99 -18.65
N ASN A 68 4.24 0.32 -18.88
CA ASN A 68 4.30 1.31 -17.81
C ASN A 68 3.03 1.32 -16.95
N TYR A 69 1.86 1.17 -17.58
CA TYR A 69 0.60 1.06 -16.86
C TYR A 69 0.56 -0.20 -15.98
N ALA A 70 0.95 -1.35 -16.52
CA ALA A 70 1.01 -2.61 -15.78
C ALA A 70 1.94 -2.51 -14.56
N THR A 71 3.14 -1.94 -14.72
CA THR A 71 4.06 -1.69 -13.61
C THR A 71 3.47 -0.74 -12.58
N THR A 72 2.81 0.34 -13.02
CA THR A 72 2.18 1.30 -12.09
C THR A 72 1.06 0.65 -11.29
N LYS A 73 0.24 -0.18 -11.94
CA LYS A 73 -0.84 -0.93 -11.29
C LYS A 73 -0.32 -1.91 -10.25
N GLU A 74 0.74 -2.65 -10.57
CA GLU A 74 1.38 -3.58 -9.63
C GLU A 74 1.89 -2.85 -8.38
N GLN A 75 2.57 -1.71 -8.58
CA GLN A 75 3.05 -0.87 -7.48
C GLN A 75 1.92 -0.31 -6.61
N VAL A 76 0.82 0.15 -7.22
CA VAL A 76 -0.36 0.63 -6.48
C VAL A 76 -0.99 -0.50 -5.67
N LEU A 77 -1.12 -1.70 -6.23
CA LEU A 77 -1.67 -2.86 -5.52
C LEU A 77 -0.78 -3.28 -4.34
N GLU A 78 0.54 -3.22 -4.48
CA GLU A 78 1.48 -3.47 -3.39
C GLU A 78 1.29 -2.46 -2.25
N ALA A 79 1.18 -1.16 -2.59
CA ALA A 79 0.92 -0.10 -1.61
C ALA A 79 -0.41 -0.30 -0.86
N LEU A 80 -1.49 -0.58 -1.60
CA LEU A 80 -2.80 -0.91 -1.02
C LEU A 80 -2.74 -2.14 -0.11
N GLY A 81 -1.96 -3.15 -0.48
CA GLY A 81 -1.75 -4.35 0.32
C GLY A 81 -1.14 -4.04 1.70
N VAL A 82 -0.15 -3.16 1.76
CA VAL A 82 0.46 -2.74 3.03
C VAL A 82 -0.47 -1.84 3.82
N LEU A 83 -1.12 -0.86 3.18
CA LEU A 83 -2.10 0.01 3.85
C LEU A 83 -3.24 -0.79 4.49
N SER A 84 -3.72 -1.84 3.83
CA SER A 84 -4.71 -2.74 4.41
C SER A 84 -4.21 -3.47 5.65
N GLN A 85 -2.94 -3.88 5.70
CA GLN A 85 -2.35 -4.52 6.89
C GLN A 85 -2.22 -3.52 8.04
N VAL A 86 -1.82 -2.28 7.74
CA VAL A 86 -1.72 -1.18 8.71
C VAL A 86 -3.09 -0.87 9.30
N ARG A 87 -4.12 -0.71 8.46
CA ARG A 87 -5.49 -0.45 8.90
C ARG A 87 -6.02 -1.56 9.78
N TYR A 88 -5.77 -2.82 9.43
CA TYR A 88 -6.16 -3.97 10.25
C TYR A 88 -5.51 -3.90 11.64
N GLN A 89 -4.22 -3.62 11.72
CA GLN A 89 -3.51 -3.49 12.99
C GLN A 89 -4.02 -2.31 13.83
N LEU A 90 -4.24 -1.14 13.21
CA LEU A 90 -4.82 0.02 13.88
C LEU A 90 -6.24 -0.27 14.41
N SER A 91 -7.05 -1.00 13.65
CA SER A 91 -8.40 -1.40 14.07
C SER A 91 -8.35 -2.33 15.27
N PHE A 92 -7.44 -3.30 15.26
CA PHE A 92 -7.21 -4.20 16.39
C PHE A 92 -6.77 -3.45 17.67
N MET A 93 -5.82 -2.51 17.54
CA MET A 93 -5.40 -1.63 18.63
C MET A 93 -6.59 -0.79 19.15
N LEU A 94 -7.41 -0.26 18.25
CA LEU A 94 -8.55 0.58 18.60
C LEU A 94 -9.58 -0.20 19.42
N ASP A 95 -9.88 -1.44 19.02
CA ASP A 95 -10.77 -2.33 19.78
C ASP A 95 -10.23 -2.65 21.18
N HIS A 96 -8.91 -2.84 21.30
CA HIS A 96 -8.26 -3.00 22.59
C HIS A 96 -8.42 -1.74 23.47
N LEU A 97 -8.17 -0.55 22.92
CA LEU A 97 -8.34 0.70 23.67
C LEU A 97 -9.78 0.92 24.12
N TYR A 98 -10.77 0.60 23.28
CA TYR A 98 -12.18 0.65 23.68
C TYR A 98 -12.50 -0.34 24.79
N THR A 99 -11.90 -1.53 24.75
CA THR A 99 -11.99 -2.49 25.84
C THR A 99 -11.38 -1.91 27.11
N LEU A 100 -10.15 -1.39 27.06
CA LEU A 100 -9.47 -0.81 28.22
C LEU A 100 -10.19 0.41 28.80
N LYS A 101 -10.88 1.21 27.99
CA LYS A 101 -11.69 2.33 28.46
C LYS A 101 -12.80 1.90 29.42
N ARG A 102 -13.28 0.66 29.29
CA ARG A 102 -14.31 0.07 30.15
C ARG A 102 -13.79 -0.43 31.49
N THR A 103 -12.50 -0.27 31.79
CA THR A 103 -11.92 -0.59 33.13
C THR A 103 -12.49 0.28 34.25
N ASN A 104 -13.16 1.39 33.90
CA ASN A 104 -13.93 2.22 34.82
C ASN A 104 -15.22 1.55 35.34
N GLU A 105 -15.77 0.61 34.58
CA GLU A 105 -17.08 -0.01 34.83
C GLU A 105 -16.94 -1.52 35.13
N PHE A 106 -15.91 -2.16 34.57
CA PHE A 106 -15.71 -3.60 34.64
C PHE A 106 -14.25 -3.93 34.97
N LEU A 107 -14.04 -5.07 35.61
CA LEU A 107 -12.71 -5.67 35.68
C LEU A 107 -12.36 -6.30 34.33
N ILE A 108 -11.16 -6.03 33.84
CA ILE A 108 -10.73 -6.49 32.51
C ILE A 108 -9.42 -7.24 32.62
N LEU A 109 -9.51 -8.57 32.52
CA LEU A 109 -8.38 -9.48 32.39
C LEU A 109 -8.40 -10.07 30.98
N ASN A 110 -7.54 -9.55 30.12
CA ASN A 110 -7.45 -9.94 28.72
C ASN A 110 -5.98 -10.08 28.32
N GLU A 111 -5.54 -11.34 28.22
CA GLU A 111 -4.16 -11.69 27.85
C GLU A 111 -3.83 -11.32 26.39
N ASP A 112 -4.82 -11.27 25.49
CA ASP A 112 -4.59 -10.91 24.08
C ASP A 112 -4.06 -9.47 23.95
N ILE A 113 -4.46 -8.58 24.86
CA ILE A 113 -3.94 -7.21 24.91
C ILE A 113 -2.46 -7.19 25.32
N LEU A 114 -2.05 -8.08 26.23
CA LEU A 114 -0.67 -8.19 26.70
C LEU A 114 0.24 -8.87 25.67
N ASN A 115 -0.31 -9.82 24.91
CA ASN A 115 0.40 -10.57 23.88
C ASN A 115 0.59 -9.79 22.57
N TYR A 116 0.24 -8.49 22.56
CA TYR A 116 0.51 -7.63 21.43
C TYR A 116 2.02 -7.60 21.12
N SER A 117 2.38 -8.00 19.91
CA SER A 117 3.75 -7.89 19.39
C SER A 117 3.80 -6.88 18.25
N LYS A 118 4.87 -6.10 18.23
CA LYS A 118 5.15 -5.16 17.14
C LYS A 118 5.36 -5.96 15.86
N ASN A 119 4.53 -5.68 14.86
CA ASN A 119 4.63 -6.33 13.56
C ASN A 119 5.69 -5.62 12.69
N ASP A 120 6.27 -6.32 11.74
CA ASP A 120 7.32 -5.81 10.83
C ASP A 120 6.75 -4.94 9.69
N ILE A 121 5.62 -4.27 9.95
CA ILE A 121 4.92 -3.43 8.96
C ILE A 121 5.74 -2.18 8.62
N HIS A 122 6.57 -1.70 9.55
CA HIS A 122 7.46 -0.57 9.33
C HIS A 122 8.48 -0.83 8.22
N GLN A 123 9.02 -2.05 8.13
CA GLN A 123 9.92 -2.43 7.05
C GLN A 123 9.21 -2.41 5.70
N LYS A 124 7.96 -2.91 5.66
CA LYS A 124 7.13 -2.89 4.45
C LYS A 124 6.81 -1.48 3.97
N PHE A 125 6.55 -0.55 4.89
CA PHE A 125 6.39 0.89 4.57
C PHE A 125 7.65 1.44 3.88
N PHE A 126 8.83 1.12 4.42
CA PHE A 126 10.10 1.57 3.86
C PHE A 126 10.36 0.98 2.46
N ASP A 127 10.05 -0.31 2.28
CA ASP A 127 10.24 -0.99 0.99
C ASP A 127 9.35 -0.38 -0.11
N ILE A 128 8.12 -0.02 0.22
CA ILE A 128 7.22 0.74 -0.68
C ILE A 128 7.83 2.08 -1.07
N VAL A 129 8.29 2.87 -0.09
CA VAL A 129 8.89 4.19 -0.36
C VAL A 129 10.07 4.08 -1.31
N LYS A 130 10.87 3.02 -1.18
CA LYS A 130 12.05 2.77 -2.01
C LYS A 130 11.71 2.37 -3.45
N ASN A 131 10.62 1.63 -3.65
CA ASN A 131 10.36 0.91 -4.90
C ASN A 131 9.28 1.53 -5.80
N ILE A 132 8.49 2.48 -5.28
CA ILE A 132 7.32 2.98 -6.00
C ILE A 132 7.59 4.23 -6.83
N ARG A 133 7.34 4.15 -8.15
CA ARG A 133 7.50 5.26 -9.11
C ARG A 133 6.34 6.25 -9.09
N PHE A 134 5.13 5.90 -8.67
CA PHE A 134 3.99 6.84 -8.66
C PHE A 134 4.07 7.90 -7.55
N LEU A 135 4.88 7.65 -6.52
CA LEU A 135 5.26 8.66 -5.51
C LEU A 135 6.15 9.78 -6.10
N LYS A 136 6.46 9.76 -7.40
CA LYS A 136 6.96 10.96 -8.11
C LYS A 136 5.98 12.13 -8.04
N ASN A 137 4.69 11.87 -7.80
CA ASN A 137 3.79 12.92 -7.35
C ASN A 137 4.15 13.30 -5.90
N LYS A 138 4.74 14.48 -5.75
CA LYS A 138 5.16 15.04 -4.46
C LYS A 138 4.04 14.99 -3.41
N LEU A 139 2.80 15.28 -3.80
CA LEU A 139 1.65 15.30 -2.89
C LEU A 139 1.36 13.91 -2.31
N LEU A 140 1.35 12.86 -3.15
CA LEU A 140 1.15 11.48 -2.69
C LEU A 140 2.26 11.01 -1.77
N PHE A 141 3.51 11.41 -2.04
CA PHE A 141 4.65 11.08 -1.19
C PHE A 141 4.53 11.71 0.19
N GLU A 142 4.13 12.98 0.24
CA GLU A 142 3.91 13.71 1.50
C GLU A 142 2.76 13.09 2.31
N GLU A 143 1.65 12.74 1.67
CA GLU A 143 0.52 12.07 2.33
C GLU A 143 0.88 10.68 2.84
N PHE A 144 1.61 9.90 2.05
CA PHE A 144 2.07 8.57 2.48
C PHE A 144 3.05 8.66 3.66
N GLY A 145 3.99 9.62 3.60
CA GLY A 145 4.91 9.91 4.70
C GLY A 145 4.18 10.35 5.97
N LYS A 146 3.14 11.19 5.82
CA LYS A 146 2.25 11.57 6.91
C LYS A 146 1.59 10.33 7.53
N ILE A 147 0.97 9.47 6.73
CA ILE A 147 0.36 8.21 7.23
C ILE A 147 1.36 7.39 8.05
N ASN A 148 2.59 7.22 7.55
CA ASN A 148 3.63 6.47 8.25
C ASN A 148 3.99 7.10 9.60
N HIS A 149 4.16 8.44 9.66
CA HIS A 149 4.40 9.13 10.93
C HIS A 149 3.24 8.95 11.92
N HIS A 150 2.01 9.15 11.46
CA HIS A 150 0.81 8.94 12.27
C HIS A 150 0.75 7.51 12.82
N PHE A 151 1.05 6.50 11.99
CA PHE A 151 1.08 5.10 12.38
C PHE A 151 2.15 4.81 13.46
N ILE A 152 3.38 5.27 13.25
CA ILE A 152 4.49 5.09 14.21
C ILE A 152 4.11 5.67 15.58
N HIS A 153 3.61 6.91 15.61
CA HIS A 153 3.25 7.55 16.86
C HIS A 153 2.02 6.88 17.51
N SER A 154 1.02 6.49 16.71
CA SER A 154 -0.15 5.74 17.19
C SER A 154 0.27 4.44 17.90
N GLU A 155 1.19 3.69 17.28
CA GLU A 155 1.72 2.46 17.87
C GLU A 155 2.48 2.74 19.17
N ASN A 156 3.31 3.79 19.23
CA ASN A 156 4.06 4.14 20.44
C ASN A 156 3.14 4.54 21.61
N PHE A 157 2.08 5.31 21.35
CA PHE A 157 1.10 5.66 22.37
C PHE A 157 0.28 4.45 22.81
N TYR A 158 -0.09 3.58 21.87
CA TYR A 158 -0.75 2.31 22.18
C TYR A 158 0.12 1.40 23.06
N LEU A 159 1.42 1.26 22.76
CA LEU A 159 2.38 0.53 23.60
C LEU A 159 2.49 1.11 25.01
N SER A 160 2.38 2.43 25.13
CA SER A 160 2.33 3.10 26.44
C SER A 160 1.06 2.71 27.22
N CYS A 161 -0.08 2.59 26.54
CA CYS A 161 -1.32 2.08 27.14
C CYS A 161 -1.17 0.61 27.60
N ILE A 162 -0.57 -0.26 26.78
CA ILE A 162 -0.32 -1.67 27.14
C ILE A 162 0.57 -1.76 28.38
N LYS A 163 1.62 -0.94 28.46
CA LYS A 163 2.53 -0.93 29.61
C LYS A 163 1.79 -0.61 30.92
N GLU A 164 0.89 0.37 30.90
CA GLU A 164 0.07 0.69 32.06
C GLU A 164 -0.98 -0.39 32.33
N TYR A 165 -1.55 -0.98 31.27
CA TYR A 165 -2.47 -2.11 31.40
C TYR A 165 -1.80 -3.32 32.05
N GLN A 166 -0.55 -3.61 31.74
CA GLN A 166 0.20 -4.71 32.36
C GLN A 166 0.33 -4.52 33.87
N LYS A 167 0.54 -3.29 34.35
CA LYS A 167 0.57 -3.01 35.80
C LYS A 167 -0.79 -3.26 36.45
N TYR A 168 -1.85 -2.81 35.79
CA TYR A 168 -3.22 -3.05 36.23
C TYR A 168 -3.58 -4.54 36.24
N TYR A 169 -3.21 -5.26 35.19
CA TYR A 169 -3.41 -6.69 35.05
C TYR A 169 -2.72 -7.46 36.17
N ASN A 170 -1.43 -7.20 36.41
CA ASN A 170 -0.68 -7.86 37.47
C ASN A 170 -1.31 -7.58 38.85
N TYR A 171 -1.71 -6.33 39.11
CA TYR A 171 -2.44 -6.01 40.34
C TYR A 171 -3.71 -6.84 40.50
N LEU A 172 -4.51 -7.00 39.44
CA LEU A 172 -5.72 -7.80 39.49
C LEU A 172 -5.43 -9.29 39.72
N VAL A 173 -4.43 -9.85 39.05
CA VAL A 173 -4.05 -11.27 39.22
C VAL A 173 -3.57 -11.55 40.66
N ASP A 174 -2.94 -10.56 41.31
CA ASP A 174 -2.46 -10.69 42.68
C ASP A 174 -3.57 -10.57 43.75
N LEU A 175 -4.78 -10.12 43.37
CA LEU A 175 -5.90 -9.98 44.31
C LEU A 175 -6.39 -11.35 44.79
N ASP A 176 -6.33 -11.56 46.11
CA ASP A 176 -6.81 -12.79 46.77
C ASP A 176 -8.27 -13.11 46.42
N GLU A 177 -9.11 -12.08 46.24
CA GLU A 177 -10.54 -12.18 45.88
C GLU A 177 -10.80 -12.76 44.50
N LEU A 178 -9.76 -12.82 43.66
CA LEU A 178 -9.78 -13.36 42.30
C LEU A 178 -9.01 -14.70 42.18
N LYS A 179 -8.20 -15.10 43.18
CA LYS A 179 -7.38 -16.32 43.13
C LYS A 179 -8.19 -17.62 43.05
N ASP A 180 -9.33 -17.67 43.73
CA ASP A 180 -10.19 -18.87 43.79
C ASP A 180 -11.37 -18.81 42.82
N LYS A 181 -11.55 -17.70 42.10
CA LYS A 181 -12.56 -17.58 41.05
C LYS A 181 -11.95 -18.11 39.77
N GLU A 182 -12.60 -19.07 39.10
CA GLU A 182 -12.27 -19.36 37.70
C GLU A 182 -12.41 -18.06 36.91
N ILE A 183 -11.28 -17.43 36.62
CA ILE A 183 -11.19 -16.29 35.71
C ILE A 183 -11.36 -16.88 34.32
N PHE A 184 -12.60 -17.19 33.96
CA PHE A 184 -12.94 -17.47 32.58
C PHE A 184 -12.62 -16.19 31.81
N VAL A 185 -11.52 -16.21 31.06
CA VAL A 185 -11.21 -15.22 30.03
C VAL A 185 -12.39 -15.24 29.10
N ALA A 186 -13.27 -14.28 29.32
CA ALA A 186 -14.60 -14.31 28.74
C ALA A 186 -14.40 -14.00 27.25
N PRO A 187 -14.88 -14.85 26.32
CA PRO A 187 -14.71 -14.61 24.90
C PRO A 187 -15.27 -13.22 24.56
N TYR A 188 -14.57 -12.54 23.66
CA TYR A 188 -14.85 -11.22 23.11
C TYR A 188 -16.34 -10.87 23.24
N ARG A 189 -16.67 -9.91 24.15
CA ARG A 189 -18.02 -9.39 24.53
C ARG A 189 -18.64 -9.86 25.85
N SER A 190 -18.05 -10.79 26.60
CA SER A 190 -18.63 -11.22 27.89
C SER A 190 -18.01 -10.48 29.08
N TYR A 191 -18.43 -9.23 29.30
CA TYR A 191 -18.01 -8.45 30.47
C TYR A 191 -18.63 -9.03 31.75
N ARG A 192 -17.79 -9.43 32.71
CA ARG A 192 -18.25 -9.81 34.05
C ARG A 192 -17.97 -8.68 35.03
N SER A 193 -19.03 -8.13 35.62
CA SER A 193 -18.91 -7.30 36.82
C SER A 193 -18.73 -8.25 38.01
N TYR A 194 -17.61 -8.12 38.72
CA TYR A 194 -17.35 -8.92 39.92
C TYR A 194 -17.81 -8.22 41.21
N GLY A 195 -18.53 -7.10 41.11
CA GLY A 195 -19.01 -6.35 42.27
C GLY A 195 -17.91 -5.78 43.18
N LEU A 196 -16.66 -5.76 42.70
CA LEU A 196 -15.52 -5.17 43.41
C LEU A 196 -15.54 -3.66 43.15
N GLU A 197 -15.72 -2.87 44.20
CA GLU A 197 -15.43 -1.43 44.15
C GLU A 197 -13.92 -1.26 44.02
N ILE A 198 -13.42 -1.09 42.80
CA ILE A 198 -12.01 -0.77 42.54
C ILE A 198 -11.79 0.71 42.87
N ASN A 199 -12.00 1.08 44.13
CA ASN A 199 -11.78 2.44 44.59
C ASN A 199 -10.27 2.72 44.59
N ASN A 200 -9.83 3.57 43.66
CA ASN A 200 -8.54 4.28 43.66
C ASN A 200 -7.27 3.40 43.77
N ASN A 201 -7.15 2.32 43.00
CA ASN A 201 -5.84 1.69 42.82
C ASN A 201 -4.93 2.55 41.91
N LEU A 202 -3.67 2.73 42.30
CA LEU A 202 -2.66 3.49 41.56
C LEU A 202 -2.49 3.00 40.11
N ALA A 203 -2.56 1.68 39.86
CA ALA A 203 -2.42 1.09 38.54
C ALA A 203 -3.63 1.42 37.64
N LEU A 204 -4.86 1.35 38.17
CA LEU A 204 -6.06 1.76 37.43
C LEU A 204 -6.05 3.27 37.14
N TYR A 205 -5.64 4.09 38.12
CA TYR A 205 -5.48 5.53 37.92
C TYR A 205 -4.45 5.85 36.83
N SER A 206 -3.29 5.17 36.85
CA SER A 206 -2.24 5.35 35.84
C SER A 206 -2.71 4.97 34.43
N LEU A 207 -3.38 3.81 34.30
CA LEU A 207 -3.97 3.38 33.03
C LEU A 207 -5.00 4.39 32.51
N LYS A 208 -5.93 4.81 33.36
CA LYS A 208 -6.97 5.78 33.01
C LYS A 208 -6.34 7.10 32.54
N ARG A 209 -5.37 7.61 33.30
CA ARG A 209 -4.66 8.84 32.94
C ARG A 209 -4.00 8.72 31.56
N THR A 210 -3.37 7.60 31.25
CA THR A 210 -2.73 7.37 29.95
C THR A 210 -3.76 7.25 28.81
N LEU A 211 -4.92 6.64 29.06
CA LEU A 211 -5.99 6.52 28.06
C LEU A 211 -6.69 7.87 27.78
N GLU A 212 -6.75 8.75 28.77
CA GLU A 212 -7.44 10.05 28.70
C GLU A 212 -6.50 11.23 28.42
N SER A 213 -5.19 11.03 28.50
CA SER A 213 -4.21 12.11 28.27
C SER A 213 -4.19 12.53 26.81
N GLU A 214 -4.07 13.84 26.59
CA GLU A 214 -3.76 14.41 25.29
C GLU A 214 -2.46 13.77 24.76
N VAL A 215 -2.50 13.37 23.49
CA VAL A 215 -1.35 12.82 22.78
C VAL A 215 -1.09 13.61 21.52
N GLY A 216 0.15 13.62 21.09
CA GLY A 216 0.54 14.42 19.95
C GLY A 216 2.01 14.26 19.62
N TYR A 217 2.37 14.78 18.46
CA TYR A 217 3.75 14.83 18.03
C TYR A 217 3.95 16.02 17.10
N SER A 218 5.19 16.46 16.97
CA SER A 218 5.56 17.45 15.98
C SER A 218 6.80 17.02 15.22
N TYR A 219 6.94 17.55 14.02
CA TYR A 219 8.14 17.42 13.21
C TYR A 219 8.42 18.73 12.48
N ASN A 220 9.69 18.95 12.14
CA ASN A 220 10.11 20.09 11.35
C ASN A 220 9.96 19.75 9.87
N ASP A 221 9.08 20.47 9.17
CA ASP A 221 8.99 20.38 7.73
C ASP A 221 10.15 21.18 7.11
N LEU A 222 11.13 20.44 6.56
CA LEU A 222 12.32 21.02 5.93
C LEU A 222 11.97 21.87 4.70
N ASN A 223 10.83 21.63 4.05
CA ASN A 223 10.41 22.39 2.88
C ASN A 223 9.69 23.68 3.24
N GLN A 224 8.99 23.70 4.38
CA GLN A 224 8.18 24.84 4.82
C GLN A 224 8.87 25.65 5.93
N GLU A 225 10.04 25.21 6.39
CA GLU A 225 10.81 25.80 7.49
C GLU A 225 9.97 26.04 8.76
N GLN A 226 8.96 25.20 8.98
CA GLN A 226 8.02 25.33 10.10
C GLN A 226 7.80 24.02 10.84
N GLU A 227 7.52 24.14 12.14
CA GLU A 227 7.10 23.01 12.98
C GLU A 227 5.63 22.70 12.66
N ILE A 228 5.37 21.47 12.19
CA ILE A 228 4.02 20.95 12.05
C ILE A 228 3.71 20.17 13.32
N ARG A 229 2.64 20.56 14.01
CA ARG A 229 2.19 19.94 15.26
C ARG A 229 0.84 19.26 15.09
N TYR A 230 0.76 18.03 15.57
CA TYR A 230 -0.47 17.25 15.68
C TYR A 230 -0.80 17.00 17.15
N THR A 231 -2.04 17.26 17.53
CA THR A 231 -2.57 17.12 18.90
C THR A 231 -3.93 16.45 18.84
N TYR A 232 -4.15 15.50 19.74
CA TYR A 232 -5.37 14.70 19.84
C TYR A 232 -5.78 14.61 21.30
N ASN A 233 -7.08 14.59 21.58
CA ASN A 233 -7.57 14.50 22.95
C ASN A 233 -7.13 13.20 23.64
N ASN A 234 -6.89 12.13 22.87
CA ASN A 234 -6.39 10.85 23.38
C ASN A 234 -5.91 9.94 22.25
N THR A 235 -5.32 8.79 22.64
CA THR A 235 -4.83 7.76 21.71
C THR A 235 -5.94 7.18 20.81
N ILE A 236 -7.17 7.04 21.30
CA ILE A 236 -8.30 6.52 20.48
C ILE A 236 -8.58 7.46 19.30
N GLU A 237 -8.64 8.77 19.54
CA GLU A 237 -8.84 9.77 18.50
C GLU A 237 -7.69 9.77 17.49
N MET A 238 -6.45 9.63 17.96
CA MET A 238 -5.28 9.55 17.09
C MET A 238 -5.33 8.32 16.16
N LEU A 239 -5.65 7.14 16.69
CA LEU A 239 -5.78 5.92 15.90
C LEU A 239 -6.93 6.04 14.88
N SER A 240 -8.08 6.57 15.31
CA SER A 240 -9.24 6.78 14.44
C SER A 240 -8.92 7.74 13.29
N THR A 241 -8.19 8.82 13.60
CA THR A 241 -7.74 9.78 12.58
C THR A 241 -6.76 9.12 11.61
N THR A 242 -5.85 8.28 12.11
CA THR A 242 -4.88 7.57 11.26
C THR A 242 -5.57 6.60 10.32
N ILE A 243 -6.59 5.87 10.78
CA ILE A 243 -7.43 5.00 9.94
C ILE A 243 -8.12 5.82 8.84
N ALA A 244 -8.73 6.96 9.20
CA ALA A 244 -9.41 7.82 8.23
C ALA A 244 -8.45 8.39 7.17
N LEU A 245 -7.21 8.73 7.55
CA LEU A 245 -6.18 9.15 6.59
C LEU A 245 -5.83 8.02 5.61
N ILE A 246 -5.71 6.77 6.10
CA ILE A 246 -5.48 5.61 5.25
C ILE A 246 -6.64 5.41 4.28
N ASP A 247 -7.88 5.43 4.76
CA ASP A 247 -9.06 5.22 3.91
C ASP A 247 -9.15 6.28 2.80
N SER A 248 -8.89 7.54 3.12
CA SER A 248 -8.85 8.62 2.14
C SER A 248 -7.77 8.40 1.07
N PHE A 249 -6.58 7.96 1.49
CA PHE A 249 -5.46 7.73 0.59
C PHE A 249 -5.65 6.48 -0.28
N GLU A 250 -6.25 5.40 0.27
CA GLU A 250 -6.61 4.21 -0.51
C GLU A 250 -7.57 4.55 -1.65
N LEU A 251 -8.54 5.44 -1.43
CA LEU A 251 -9.46 5.90 -2.48
C LEU A 251 -8.71 6.63 -3.59
N GLU A 252 -7.79 7.53 -3.26
CA GLU A 252 -6.98 8.24 -4.26
C GLU A 252 -6.09 7.28 -5.08
N LEU A 253 -5.52 6.27 -4.42
CA LEU A 253 -4.73 5.24 -5.10
C LEU A 253 -5.57 4.39 -6.06
N LEU A 254 -6.77 4.00 -5.65
CA LEU A 254 -7.68 3.20 -6.47
C LEU A 254 -8.09 3.92 -7.76
N ASP A 255 -8.27 5.24 -7.72
CA ASP A 255 -8.61 6.03 -8.91
C ASP A 255 -7.49 6.01 -9.96
N LYS A 256 -6.23 5.79 -9.56
CA LYS A 256 -5.09 5.72 -10.50
C LYS A 256 -5.02 4.43 -11.31
N ILE A 257 -5.71 3.37 -10.88
CA ILE A 257 -5.73 2.07 -11.57
C ILE A 257 -7.07 1.77 -12.25
N ARG A 258 -8.04 2.70 -12.17
CA ARG A 258 -9.36 2.60 -12.82
C ARG A 258 -9.40 3.18 -14.24
N VAL A 259 -8.34 3.88 -14.66
CA VAL A 259 -8.17 4.47 -16.00
C VAL A 259 -7.61 3.45 -16.97
#